data_AF-A0A381UMU1-F1
#
_entry.id   AF-A0A381UMU1-F1
#
_cell.length_a   1.000
_cell.length_b   1.000
_cell.length_c   1.000
_cell.angle_alpha   90.00
_cell.angle_beta   90.00
_cell.angle_gamma   90.00
#
_symmetry.space_group_name_H-M   'P 1'
#
loop_
_entity.id
_entity.type
_entity.pdbx_description
1 polymer ?
#
loop_
_entity_poly.entity_id
_entity_poly.type
_entity_poly.pdbx_seq_one_letter_code
_entity_poly.pdbx_strand_id
1 'polypeptide(L)'
;MLWKRQIPILIATVVGLLTLFGWFIDNPGIESFVNDDATQWFDILASFAIFLGALNLMKLQGRKVLRQQSGWQYSLFAIGGFIFAIVAGFIYKGNDAVAWGVHVTSKGTLFKWMFDYIFTPLSATMFALLAFFVASAAYRAFRVRNLEATLLLVSGIIIMVGRVPLGSSISSWFIMYLLVVVGSIAANIILQD
;
A
#
# COMPACT_ATOMS: atom_id res chain seq x y z
N MET A 1 23.67 8.14 23.93
CA MET A 1 22.29 7.69 23.63
C MET A 1 22.00 7.65 22.12
N LEU A 2 22.47 8.60 21.33
CA LEU A 2 22.31 8.62 19.86
C LEU A 2 22.87 7.35 19.18
N TRP A 3 24.09 6.93 19.53
CA TRP A 3 24.76 5.75 18.94
C TRP A 3 23.99 4.44 19.08
N LYS A 4 23.24 4.22 20.17
CA LYS A 4 22.45 2.99 20.37
C LYS A 4 21.21 2.91 19.48
N ARG A 5 20.72 4.04 18.97
CA ARG A 5 19.53 4.11 18.11
C ARG A 5 19.90 4.35 16.64
N GLN A 6 20.91 5.18 16.39
CA GLN A 6 21.34 5.53 15.03
C GLN A 6 22.07 4.38 14.33
N ILE A 7 22.88 3.59 15.05
CA ILE A 7 23.59 2.45 14.44
C ILE A 7 22.60 1.40 13.89
N PRO A 8 21.60 0.91 14.66
CA PRO A 8 20.63 -0.04 14.12
C PRO A 8 19.82 0.52 12.94
N ILE A 9 19.43 1.80 13.01
CA ILE A 9 18.70 2.47 11.92
C ILE A 9 19.57 2.56 10.66
N LEU A 10 20.86 2.90 10.82
CA LEU A 10 21.81 2.99 9.71
C LEU A 10 22.01 1.62 9.06
N ILE A 11 22.21 0.56 9.86
CA ILE A 11 22.33 -0.81 9.36
C ILE A 11 21.07 -1.20 8.60
N ALA A 12 19.88 -1.01 9.18
CA ALA A 12 18.61 -1.33 8.53
C ALA A 12 18.41 -0.54 7.22
N THR A 13 18.82 0.73 7.19
CA THR A 13 18.73 1.56 5.99
C THR A 13 19.67 1.08 4.90
N VAL A 14 20.93 0.74 5.24
CA VAL A 14 21.91 0.25 4.28
C VAL A 14 21.50 -1.11 3.72
N VAL A 15 21.09 -2.05 4.59
CA VAL A 15 20.62 -3.37 4.16
C VAL A 15 19.35 -3.23 3.31
N GLY A 16 18.39 -2.38 3.70
CA GLY A 16 17.18 -2.14 2.92
C GLY A 16 17.46 -1.49 1.55
N LEU A 17 18.45 -0.60 1.46
CA LEU A 17 18.90 -0.05 0.18
C LEU A 17 19.59 -1.12 -0.67
N LEU A 18 20.43 -1.95 -0.05
CA LEU A 18 21.12 -3.05 -0.74
C LEU A 18 20.12 -4.05 -1.32
N THR A 19 19.06 -4.42 -0.59
CA THR A 19 18.04 -5.33 -1.12
C THR A 19 17.20 -4.70 -2.23
N LEU A 20 16.88 -3.39 -2.14
CA LEU A 20 16.15 -2.68 -3.20
C LEU A 20 16.97 -2.50 -4.47
N PHE A 21 18.25 -2.14 -4.35
CA PHE A 21 19.14 -1.89 -5.48
C PHE A 21 19.89 -3.12 -5.96
N GLY A 22 19.95 -4.19 -5.17
CA GLY A 22 20.70 -5.39 -5.49
C GLY A 22 20.19 -6.10 -6.74
N TRP A 23 18.90 -5.95 -7.07
CA TRP A 23 18.32 -6.41 -8.34
C TRP A 23 18.88 -5.71 -9.59
N PHE A 24 19.56 -4.57 -9.44
CA PHE A 24 20.19 -3.83 -10.53
C PHE A 24 21.71 -4.02 -10.59
N ILE A 25 22.29 -4.80 -9.68
CA ILE A 25 23.73 -5.02 -9.60
C ILE A 25 24.06 -6.41 -10.13
N ASP A 26 24.77 -6.48 -11.25
CA ASP A 26 25.25 -7.72 -11.86
C ASP A 26 26.51 -8.23 -11.13
N ASN A 27 26.31 -8.72 -9.90
CA ASN A 27 27.35 -9.33 -9.08
C ASN A 27 26.82 -10.60 -8.38
N PRO A 28 27.44 -11.78 -8.60
CA PRO A 28 26.96 -13.05 -8.08
C PRO A 28 26.78 -13.09 -6.56
N GLY A 29 27.62 -12.40 -5.78
CA GLY A 29 27.53 -12.40 -4.32
C GLY A 29 26.42 -11.49 -3.78
N ILE A 30 26.07 -10.43 -4.51
CA ILE A 30 24.97 -9.54 -4.13
C ILE A 30 23.64 -10.17 -4.55
N GLU A 31 23.59 -10.77 -5.74
CA GLU A 31 22.41 -11.48 -6.23
C GLU A 31 22.03 -12.64 -5.30
N SER A 32 22.98 -13.48 -4.89
CA SER A 32 22.72 -14.58 -3.96
C SER A 32 22.23 -14.10 -2.59
N PHE A 33 22.81 -13.02 -2.06
CA PHE A 33 22.36 -12.45 -0.79
C PHE A 33 20.92 -11.93 -0.87
N VAL A 34 20.54 -11.26 -1.96
CA VAL A 34 19.21 -10.66 -2.12
C VAL A 34 18.15 -11.72 -2.39
N ASN A 35 18.47 -12.71 -3.21
CA ASN A 35 17.50 -13.73 -3.63
C ASN A 35 17.34 -14.84 -2.59
N ASP A 36 18.41 -15.27 -1.94
CA ASP A 36 18.39 -16.42 -1.02
C ASP A 36 18.42 -15.98 0.43
N ASP A 37 19.53 -15.38 0.89
CA ASP A 37 19.76 -15.09 2.30
C ASP A 37 18.69 -14.13 2.86
N ALA A 38 18.51 -12.98 2.21
CA ALA A 38 17.57 -11.96 2.65
C ALA A 38 16.12 -12.47 2.65
N THR A 39 15.75 -13.25 1.63
CA THR A 39 14.42 -13.89 1.54
C THR A 39 14.21 -14.89 2.66
N GLN A 40 15.20 -15.76 2.95
CA GLN A 40 15.09 -16.74 4.03
C GLN A 40 14.97 -16.06 5.41
N TRP A 41 15.78 -15.03 5.67
CA TRP A 41 15.67 -14.24 6.89
C TRP A 41 14.30 -13.56 6.98
N PHE A 42 13.79 -13.01 5.89
CA PHE A 42 12.45 -12.43 5.82
C PHE A 42 11.36 -13.45 6.14
N ASP A 43 11.40 -14.64 5.56
CA ASP A 43 10.40 -15.70 5.78
C ASP A 43 10.35 -16.17 7.23
N ILE A 44 11.53 -16.31 7.87
CA ILE A 44 11.62 -16.63 9.30
C ILE A 44 10.95 -15.53 10.13
N LEU A 45 11.32 -14.26 9.89
CA LEU A 45 10.76 -13.12 10.62
C LEU A 45 9.25 -12.97 10.37
N ALA A 46 8.81 -13.12 9.13
CA ALA A 46 7.41 -13.04 8.71
C ALA A 46 6.58 -14.13 9.39
N SER A 47 7.10 -15.35 9.49
CA SER A 47 6.43 -16.45 10.19
C SER A 47 6.14 -16.09 11.65
N PHE A 48 7.13 -15.60 12.40
CA PHE A 48 6.91 -15.14 13.78
C PHE A 48 5.99 -13.92 13.87
N ALA A 49 6.13 -12.97 12.94
CA ALA A 49 5.31 -11.77 12.90
C ALA A 49 3.83 -12.07 12.66
N ILE A 50 3.51 -13.05 11.81
CA ILE A 50 2.12 -13.48 11.56
C ILE A 50 1.48 -13.99 12.86
N PHE A 51 2.17 -14.86 13.61
CA PHE A 51 1.66 -15.36 14.89
C PHE A 51 1.52 -14.25 15.92
N LEU A 52 2.53 -13.40 16.08
CA LEU A 52 2.48 -12.28 17.02
C LEU A 52 1.38 -11.28 16.65
N GLY A 53 1.21 -10.98 15.36
CA GLY A 53 0.17 -10.10 14.86
C GLY A 53 -1.23 -10.64 15.14
N ALA A 54 -1.46 -11.92 14.82
CA ALA A 54 -2.71 -12.61 15.11
C ALA A 54 -3.04 -12.62 16.61
N LEU A 55 -2.09 -13.05 17.44
CA LEU A 55 -2.28 -13.11 18.90
C LEU A 55 -2.49 -11.72 19.50
N ASN A 56 -1.76 -10.71 19.03
CA ASN A 56 -1.91 -9.33 19.51
C ASN A 56 -3.29 -8.77 19.15
N LEU A 57 -3.76 -8.99 17.92
CA LEU A 57 -5.10 -8.58 17.48
C LEU A 57 -6.18 -9.24 18.35
N MET A 58 -6.11 -10.56 18.50
CA MET A 58 -7.08 -11.31 19.31
C MET A 58 -7.07 -10.88 20.77
N LYS A 59 -5.89 -10.67 21.35
CA LYS A 59 -5.74 -10.16 22.72
C LYS A 59 -6.32 -8.76 22.88
N LEU A 60 -6.04 -7.85 21.95
CA LEU A 60 -6.49 -6.45 22.04
C LEU A 60 -8.00 -6.35 21.84
N GLN A 61 -8.54 -6.98 20.79
CA GLN A 61 -9.97 -6.96 20.52
C GLN A 61 -10.76 -7.77 21.57
N GLY A 62 -10.24 -8.92 21.99
CA GLY A 62 -10.86 -9.75 23.02
C GLY A 62 -10.93 -9.04 24.38
N ARG A 63 -9.85 -8.38 24.81
CA ARG A 63 -9.87 -7.54 26.03
C ARG A 63 -10.86 -6.39 25.91
N LYS A 64 -10.97 -5.78 24.73
CA LYS A 64 -11.90 -4.68 24.49
C LYS A 64 -13.37 -5.12 24.62
N VAL A 65 -13.69 -6.32 24.12
CA VAL A 65 -15.02 -6.95 24.28
C VAL A 65 -15.28 -7.33 25.74
N LEU A 66 -14.36 -8.04 26.39
CA LEU A 66 -14.53 -8.48 27.78
C LEU A 66 -14.70 -7.31 28.77
N ARG A 67 -14.00 -6.20 28.54
CA ARG A 67 -14.07 -4.99 29.38
C ARG A 67 -15.12 -3.99 28.90
N GLN A 68 -15.92 -4.33 27.89
CA GLN A 68 -16.98 -3.49 27.31
C GLN A 68 -16.54 -2.03 27.07
N GLN A 69 -15.31 -1.83 26.58
CA GLN A 69 -14.81 -0.47 26.34
C GLN A 69 -15.58 0.20 25.18
N SER A 70 -15.45 1.52 25.05
CA SER A 70 -16.13 2.27 23.98
C SER A 70 -15.86 1.66 22.60
N GLY A 71 -16.95 1.39 21.87
CA GLY A 71 -16.90 0.74 20.56
C GLY A 71 -16.53 -0.75 20.59
N TRP A 72 -16.85 -1.48 21.66
CA TRP A 72 -16.63 -2.94 21.77
C TRP A 72 -17.43 -3.73 20.73
N GLN A 73 -18.57 -3.22 20.26
CA GLN A 73 -19.39 -3.88 19.24
C GLN A 73 -18.59 -4.07 17.94
N TYR A 74 -17.82 -3.07 17.53
CA TYR A 74 -16.93 -3.14 16.37
C TYR A 74 -15.81 -4.17 16.53
N SER A 75 -15.35 -4.38 17.77
CA SER A 75 -14.37 -5.43 18.06
C SER A 75 -14.94 -6.83 17.85
N LEU A 76 -16.25 -7.03 18.01
CA LEU A 76 -16.90 -8.30 17.70
C LEU A 76 -16.83 -8.61 16.21
N PHE A 77 -17.06 -7.61 15.35
CA PHE A 77 -16.88 -7.76 13.90
C PHE A 77 -15.43 -8.04 13.51
N ALA A 78 -14.45 -7.42 14.19
CA ALA A 78 -13.04 -7.69 13.93
C ALA A 78 -12.65 -9.13 14.29
N ILE A 79 -13.08 -9.63 15.45
CA ILE A 79 -12.83 -11.02 15.87
C ILE A 79 -13.55 -12.00 14.94
N GLY A 80 -14.82 -11.73 14.63
CA GLY A 80 -15.61 -12.55 13.72
C GLY A 80 -15.01 -12.61 12.32
N GLY A 81 -14.57 -11.47 11.77
CA GLY A 81 -13.89 -11.40 10.49
C GLY A 81 -12.55 -12.12 10.48
N PHE A 82 -11.79 -12.05 11.58
CA PHE A 82 -10.54 -12.80 11.73
C PHE A 82 -10.77 -14.33 11.73
N ILE A 83 -11.76 -14.81 12.50
CA ILE A 83 -12.13 -16.23 12.51
C ILE A 83 -12.63 -16.65 11.13
N PHE A 84 -13.47 -15.85 10.50
CA PHE A 84 -13.99 -16.10 9.15
C PHE A 84 -12.86 -16.23 8.12
N ALA A 85 -11.85 -15.37 8.17
CA ALA A 85 -10.68 -15.45 7.29
C ALA A 85 -9.87 -16.74 7.50
N ILE A 86 -9.71 -17.19 8.75
CA ILE A 86 -9.06 -18.48 9.05
C ILE A 86 -9.87 -19.64 8.47
N VAL A 87 -11.19 -19.63 8.67
CA VAL A 87 -12.07 -20.68 8.14
C VAL A 87 -11.97 -20.73 6.61
N ALA A 88 -12.05 -19.59 5.95
CA ALA A 88 -11.97 -19.51 4.49
C ALA A 88 -10.59 -19.90 3.93
N GLY A 89 -9.50 -19.63 4.66
CA GLY A 89 -8.13 -19.90 4.20
C GLY A 89 -7.60 -21.30 4.51
N PHE A 90 -8.07 -21.93 5.59
CA PHE A 90 -7.47 -23.18 6.09
C PHE A 90 -8.46 -24.34 6.27
N ILE A 91 -9.76 -24.06 6.39
CA ILE A 91 -10.76 -25.08 6.78
C ILE A 91 -11.72 -25.38 5.64
N TYR A 92 -12.21 -24.36 4.94
CA TYR A 92 -13.26 -24.50 3.93
C TYR A 92 -12.93 -23.73 2.64
N LYS A 93 -12.69 -24.48 1.56
CA LYS A 93 -12.37 -23.92 0.24
C LYS A 93 -13.58 -23.34 -0.48
N GLY A 94 -14.77 -23.90 -0.30
CA GLY A 94 -15.99 -23.52 -1.05
C GLY A 94 -16.09 -24.07 -2.47
N ASN A 95 -15.01 -24.66 -3.00
CA ASN A 95 -15.00 -25.36 -4.28
C ASN A 95 -14.07 -26.58 -4.20
N ASP A 96 -14.64 -27.77 -4.30
CA ASP A 96 -13.91 -29.03 -4.14
C ASP A 96 -13.03 -29.37 -5.35
N ALA A 97 -13.31 -28.79 -6.52
CA ALA A 97 -12.52 -29.01 -7.74
C ALA A 97 -11.14 -28.33 -7.70
N VAL A 98 -10.88 -27.45 -6.73
CA VAL A 98 -9.64 -26.68 -6.62
C VAL A 98 -8.71 -27.28 -5.55
N ALA A 99 -7.43 -27.43 -5.89
CA ALA A 99 -6.41 -27.91 -4.96
C ALA A 99 -6.15 -26.95 -3.79
N TRP A 100 -5.72 -27.52 -2.65
CA TRP A 100 -5.23 -26.72 -1.52
C TRP A 100 -4.00 -25.90 -1.93
N GLY A 101 -3.80 -24.75 -1.30
CA GLY A 101 -2.85 -23.72 -1.77
C GLY A 101 -3.46 -22.79 -2.83
N VAL A 102 -3.81 -23.31 -4.01
CA VAL A 102 -4.31 -22.48 -5.14
C VAL A 102 -5.71 -21.92 -4.89
N HIS A 103 -6.47 -22.54 -4.00
CA HIS A 103 -7.81 -22.07 -3.62
C HIS A 103 -7.86 -20.63 -3.09
N VAL A 104 -6.77 -20.07 -2.55
CA VAL A 104 -6.77 -18.67 -2.04
C VAL A 104 -6.81 -17.63 -3.17
N THR A 105 -6.46 -18.01 -4.39
CA THR A 105 -6.47 -17.10 -5.57
C THR A 105 -7.51 -17.51 -6.62
N SER A 106 -7.99 -18.75 -6.57
CA SER A 106 -8.89 -19.32 -7.58
C SER A 106 -10.31 -18.76 -7.52
N LYS A 107 -10.94 -18.60 -8.70
CA LYS A 107 -12.33 -18.15 -8.78
C LYS A 107 -13.29 -19.17 -8.18
N GLY A 108 -14.34 -18.69 -7.52
CA GLY A 108 -15.39 -19.52 -6.93
C GLY A 108 -15.04 -20.15 -5.58
N THR A 109 -13.92 -19.81 -4.97
CA THR A 109 -13.57 -20.23 -3.61
C THR A 109 -14.05 -19.21 -2.58
N LEU A 110 -14.27 -19.68 -1.34
CA LEU A 110 -14.73 -18.81 -0.25
C LEU A 110 -13.70 -17.71 0.07
N PHE A 111 -12.42 -18.06 0.09
CA PHE A 111 -11.36 -17.09 0.36
C PHE A 111 -11.30 -16.00 -0.71
N LYS A 112 -11.38 -16.37 -1.99
CA LYS A 112 -11.34 -15.40 -3.09
C LYS A 112 -12.57 -14.48 -3.06
N TRP A 113 -13.75 -15.03 -2.77
CA TRP A 113 -14.97 -14.23 -2.59
C TRP A 113 -14.82 -13.22 -1.43
N MET A 114 -14.34 -13.67 -0.27
CA MET A 114 -14.06 -12.78 0.87
C MET A 114 -13.05 -11.70 0.48
N PHE A 115 -11.99 -12.07 -0.23
CA PHE A 115 -10.98 -11.12 -0.67
C PHE A 115 -11.58 -10.03 -1.57
N ASP A 116 -12.31 -10.43 -2.61
CA ASP A 116 -12.82 -9.50 -3.62
C ASP A 116 -13.98 -8.62 -3.12
N TYR A 117 -14.85 -9.15 -2.25
CA TYR A 117 -16.05 -8.43 -1.81
C TYR A 117 -15.94 -7.80 -0.42
N ILE A 118 -14.98 -8.24 0.41
CA ILE A 118 -14.80 -7.69 1.76
C ILE A 118 -13.45 -6.96 1.84
N PHE A 119 -12.34 -7.65 1.60
CA PHE A 119 -11.01 -7.07 1.82
C PHE A 119 -10.66 -5.97 0.80
N THR A 120 -10.88 -6.20 -0.49
CA THR A 120 -10.55 -5.24 -1.55
C THR A 120 -11.32 -3.93 -1.41
N PRO A 121 -12.66 -3.91 -1.21
CA PRO A 121 -13.37 -2.64 -1.03
C PRO A 121 -12.97 -1.93 0.27
N LEU A 122 -12.77 -2.65 1.38
CA LEU A 122 -12.35 -2.05 2.66
C LEU A 122 -10.95 -1.44 2.60
N SER A 123 -10.01 -2.10 1.92
CA SER A 123 -8.68 -1.52 1.69
C SER A 123 -8.76 -0.32 0.76
N ALA A 124 -9.59 -0.37 -0.28
CA ALA A 124 -9.82 0.76 -1.18
C ALA A 124 -10.41 1.98 -0.44
N THR A 125 -11.34 1.80 0.51
CA THR A 125 -11.87 2.93 1.31
C THR A 125 -10.80 3.54 2.21
N MET A 126 -9.94 2.72 2.83
CA MET A 126 -8.82 3.20 3.63
C MET A 126 -7.85 4.04 2.78
N PHE A 127 -7.49 3.56 1.58
CA PHE A 127 -6.64 4.31 0.65
C PHE A 127 -7.32 5.58 0.12
N ALA A 128 -8.62 5.53 -0.20
CA ALA A 128 -9.37 6.68 -0.65
C ALA A 128 -9.44 7.79 0.42
N LEU A 129 -9.69 7.42 1.69
CA LEU A 129 -9.67 8.34 2.81
C LEU A 129 -8.27 8.94 3.02
N LEU A 130 -7.22 8.12 2.94
CA LEU A 130 -5.84 8.59 3.05
C LEU A 130 -5.53 9.59 1.93
N ALA A 131 -5.85 9.27 0.68
CA ALA A 131 -5.66 10.15 -0.46
C ALA A 131 -6.42 11.48 -0.28
N PHE A 132 -7.67 11.42 0.16
CA PHE A 132 -8.48 12.62 0.45
C PHE A 132 -7.85 13.48 1.56
N PHE A 133 -7.43 12.88 2.67
CA PHE A 133 -6.80 13.62 3.77
C PHE A 133 -5.44 14.20 3.39
N VAL A 134 -4.61 13.46 2.65
CA VAL A 134 -3.33 13.96 2.13
C VAL A 134 -3.56 15.12 1.17
N ALA A 135 -4.50 15.00 0.24
CA ALA A 135 -4.86 16.07 -0.68
C ALA A 135 -5.41 17.31 0.06
N SER A 136 -6.30 17.12 1.04
CA SER A 136 -6.83 18.20 1.85
C SER A 136 -5.76 18.90 2.69
N ALA A 137 -4.82 18.14 3.27
CA ALA A 137 -3.71 18.69 4.03
C ALA A 137 -2.72 19.45 3.13
N ALA A 138 -2.39 18.87 1.97
CA ALA A 138 -1.54 19.49 0.96
C ALA A 138 -2.18 20.77 0.42
N TYR A 139 -3.46 20.76 0.06
CA TYR A 139 -4.17 21.97 -0.37
C TYR A 139 -4.14 23.07 0.70
N ARG A 140 -4.35 22.71 1.98
CA ARG A 140 -4.26 23.67 3.08
C ARG A 140 -2.84 24.20 3.30
N ALA A 141 -1.81 23.36 3.14
CA ALA A 141 -0.41 23.71 3.32
C ALA A 141 0.17 24.51 2.14
N PHE A 142 -0.27 24.22 0.91
CA PHE A 142 0.13 24.89 -0.34
C PHE A 142 -0.87 25.97 -0.78
N ARG A 143 -1.80 26.36 0.09
CA ARG A 143 -2.78 27.41 -0.20
C ARG A 143 -2.03 28.68 -0.59
N VAL A 144 -2.04 28.94 -1.89
CA VAL A 144 -1.53 30.09 -2.66
C VAL A 144 -1.03 31.23 -1.76
N ARG A 145 0.26 31.19 -1.45
CA ARG A 145 1.01 32.34 -0.89
C ARG A 145 2.16 32.78 -1.79
N ASN A 146 2.67 31.90 -2.66
CA ASN A 146 3.78 32.14 -3.57
C ASN A 146 3.65 31.30 -4.87
N LEU A 147 4.31 31.75 -5.93
CA LEU A 147 4.30 31.06 -7.25
C LEU A 147 4.92 29.66 -7.18
N GLU A 148 5.94 29.48 -6.32
CA GLU A 148 6.62 28.20 -6.13
C GLU A 148 5.69 27.10 -5.58
N ALA A 149 4.85 27.40 -4.58
CA ALA A 149 3.90 26.41 -4.06
C ALA A 149 2.83 26.04 -5.09
N THR A 150 2.42 26.97 -5.95
CA THR A 150 1.47 26.70 -7.04
C THR A 150 2.08 25.75 -8.08
N LEU A 151 3.34 25.97 -8.47
CA LEU A 151 4.07 25.07 -9.38
C LEU A 151 4.21 23.66 -8.80
N LEU A 152 4.55 23.55 -7.51
CA LEU A 152 4.63 22.27 -6.81
C LEU A 152 3.26 21.58 -6.71
N LEU A 153 2.19 22.34 -6.44
CA LEU A 153 0.82 21.82 -6.38
C LEU A 153 0.38 21.26 -7.73
N VAL A 154 0.58 22.03 -8.81
CA VAL A 154 0.23 21.61 -10.18
C VAL A 154 1.03 20.37 -10.59
N SER A 155 2.34 20.35 -10.31
CA SER A 155 3.20 19.20 -10.59
C SER A 155 2.75 17.95 -9.84
N GLY A 156 2.38 18.09 -8.56
CA GLY A 156 1.86 17.00 -7.74
C GLY A 156 0.54 16.43 -8.27
N ILE A 157 -0.38 17.29 -8.73
CA ILE A 157 -1.65 16.87 -9.35
C ILE A 157 -1.38 16.07 -10.62
N ILE A 158 -0.48 16.54 -11.51
CA ILE A 158 -0.13 15.84 -12.75
C ILE A 158 0.42 14.44 -12.45
N ILE A 159 1.36 14.31 -11.51
CA ILE A 159 1.94 13.02 -11.12
C ILE A 159 0.88 12.10 -10.50
N MET A 160 0.00 12.63 -9.63
CA MET A 160 -1.07 11.83 -9.03
C MET A 160 -2.05 11.31 -10.08
N VAL A 161 -2.48 12.12 -11.05
CA VAL A 161 -3.38 11.69 -12.13
C VAL A 161 -2.78 10.55 -12.96
N GLY A 162 -1.48 10.59 -13.24
CA GLY A 162 -0.78 9.52 -13.96
C GLY A 162 -0.67 8.19 -13.19
N ARG A 163 -0.88 8.20 -11.87
CA ARG A 163 -0.78 7.02 -10.99
C ARG A 163 -2.14 6.43 -10.58
N VAL A 164 -3.25 7.10 -10.86
CA VAL A 164 -4.62 6.61 -10.56
C VAL A 164 -5.09 5.65 -11.66
N PRO A 165 -5.92 4.62 -11.39
CA PRO A 165 -6.45 3.70 -12.40
C PRO A 165 -7.22 4.36 -13.56
N LEU A 166 -7.79 5.56 -13.36
CA LEU A 166 -8.34 6.36 -14.45
C LEU A 166 -7.25 6.88 -15.39
N GLY A 167 -6.06 7.18 -14.87
CA GLY A 167 -4.86 7.56 -15.63
C GLY A 167 -4.36 6.46 -16.56
N SER A 168 -4.56 5.18 -16.22
CA SER A 168 -4.21 4.07 -17.13
C SER A 168 -5.23 3.85 -18.24
N SER A 169 -6.45 4.40 -18.10
CA SER A 169 -7.45 4.44 -19.19
C SER A 169 -7.25 5.65 -20.09
N ILE A 170 -6.51 6.66 -19.63
CA ILE A 170 -6.09 7.81 -20.42
C ILE A 170 -4.88 7.39 -21.27
N SER A 171 -4.93 7.66 -22.58
CA SER A 171 -3.81 7.41 -23.49
C SER A 171 -2.51 8.02 -22.95
N SER A 172 -1.38 7.29 -23.01
CA SER A 172 -0.06 7.80 -22.60
C SER A 172 0.33 9.13 -23.26
N TRP A 173 -0.30 9.47 -24.39
CA TRP A 173 -0.12 10.72 -25.12
C TRP A 173 -0.89 11.92 -24.56
N PHE A 174 -1.73 11.74 -23.55
CA PHE A 174 -2.51 12.84 -22.95
C PHE A 174 -1.63 13.94 -22.37
N ILE A 175 -0.47 13.58 -21.79
CA ILE A 175 0.50 14.55 -21.26
C ILE A 175 1.09 15.40 -22.41
N MET A 176 1.39 14.78 -23.56
CA MET A 176 1.84 15.50 -24.76
C MET A 176 0.77 16.47 -25.27
N TYR A 177 -0.49 16.04 -25.35
CA TYR A 177 -1.60 16.93 -25.74
C TYR A 177 -1.76 18.12 -24.79
N LEU A 178 -1.64 17.89 -23.47
CA LEU A 178 -1.74 18.95 -22.47
C LEU A 178 -0.58 19.96 -22.60
N LEU A 179 0.65 19.48 -22.79
CA LEU A 179 1.81 20.34 -23.03
C LEU A 179 1.69 21.15 -24.33
N VAL A 180 1.18 20.54 -25.40
CA VAL A 180 0.93 21.24 -26.66
C VAL A 180 -0.11 22.35 -26.45
N VAL A 181 -1.21 22.08 -25.75
CA VAL A 181 -2.24 23.09 -25.47
C VAL A 181 -1.70 24.24 -24.63
N VAL A 182 -0.95 23.96 -23.55
CA VAL A 182 -0.35 25.01 -22.72
C VAL A 182 0.69 25.82 -23.50
N GLY A 183 1.53 25.16 -24.31
CA GLY A 183 2.48 25.82 -25.20
C GLY A 183 1.80 26.68 -26.27
N SER A 184 0.67 26.22 -26.81
CA SER A 184 -0.13 26.97 -27.77
C SER A 184 -0.71 28.25 -27.16
N ILE A 185 -1.24 28.15 -25.94
CA ILE A 185 -1.79 29.30 -25.20
C ILE A 185 -0.68 30.29 -24.86
N ALA A 186 0.47 29.82 -24.38
CA ALA A 186 1.62 30.66 -24.07
C ALA A 186 2.17 31.38 -25.31
N ALA A 187 2.31 30.66 -26.43
CA ALA A 187 2.74 31.25 -27.70
C ALA A 187 1.76 32.32 -28.20
N ASN A 188 0.45 32.08 -28.06
CA ASN A 188 -0.58 33.04 -28.47
C ASN A 188 -0.58 34.32 -27.61
N ILE A 189 -0.23 34.21 -26.32
CA ILE A 189 -0.08 35.38 -25.43
C ILE A 189 1.19 36.17 -25.79
N ILE A 190 2.31 35.49 -26.02
CA ILE A 190 3.59 36.13 -26.37
C ILE A 190 3.55 36.81 -27.74
N LEU A 191 2.75 36.30 -28.69
CA LEU A 191 2.59 36.87 -30.03
C LEU A 191 1.61 38.06 -30.09
N GLN A 192 0.89 38.36 -29.00
CA GLN A 192 -0.02 39.51 -28.91
C GLN A 192 0.60 40.73 -28.22
N ASP A 193 1.81 40.60 -27.65
CA ASP A 193 2.68 41.71 -27.21
C ASP A 193 3.67 42.11 -28.34
#